data_AF-A0A8T4KRX0-F1
#
_entry.id   AF-A0A8T4KRX0-F1
#
_cell.length_a   1.000
_cell.length_b   1.000
_cell.length_c   1.000
_cell.angle_alpha   90.00
_cell.angle_beta   90.00
_cell.angle_gamma   90.00
#
_symmetry.space_group_name_H-M   'P 1'
#
loop_
_entity.id
_entity.type
_entity.pdbx_description
1 polymer ?
#
loop_
_entity_poly.entity_id
_entity_poly.type
_entity_poly.pdbx_seq_one_letter_code
_entity_poly.pdbx_strand_id
1 'polypeptide(L)' 'MVTKLKRCYVCKKYTMKSECCGSVTKSAHPPKFTLLEKLKQAR' A
#
# COMPACT_ATOMS: atom_id res chain seq x y z
N MET A 1 -4.67 -2.34 -18.11
CA MET A 1 -3.67 -2.31 -17.01
C MET A 1 -4.31 -1.62 -15.82
N VAL A 2 -4.54 -2.31 -14.70
CA VAL A 2 -5.22 -1.72 -13.53
C VAL A 2 -4.23 -0.82 -12.79
N THR A 3 -4.39 0.49 -12.89
CA THR A 3 -3.60 1.47 -12.13
C THR A 3 -4.18 1.55 -10.71
N LYS A 4 -3.39 1.15 -9.70
CA LYS A 4 -3.79 1.21 -8.28
C LYS A 4 -3.34 2.52 -7.66
N LEU A 5 -4.17 3.12 -6.81
CA LEU A 5 -3.82 4.32 -6.05
C LEU A 5 -2.73 3.98 -5.03
N LYS A 6 -1.64 4.74 -5.07
CA LYS A 6 -0.50 4.60 -4.16
C LYS A 6 -0.34 5.86 -3.33
N ARG A 7 0.35 5.72 -2.19
CA ARG A 7 0.68 6.82 -1.30
C ARG A 7 2.19 6.87 -1.11
N CYS A 8 2.76 8.06 -1.25
CA CYS A 8 4.13 8.31 -0.85
C CYS A 8 4.19 8.42 0.69
N TYR A 9 5.07 7.68 1.34
CA TYR A 9 5.22 7.75 2.81
C TYR A 9 6.08 8.92 3.26
N VAL A 10 6.80 9.57 2.34
CA VAL A 10 7.62 10.76 2.60
C VAL A 10 6.75 12.03 2.61
N CYS A 11 6.10 12.33 1.49
CA CYS A 11 5.29 13.56 1.36
C CYS A 11 3.78 13.36 1.61
N LYS A 12 3.35 12.13 1.95
CA LYS A 12 1.96 11.73 2.22
C LYS A 12 0.97 11.95 1.07
N LYS A 13 1.41 12.42 -0.10
CA LYS A 13 0.58 12.62 -1.30
C LYS A 13 0.17 11.28 -1.93
N TYR A 14 -1.04 11.27 -2.48
CA TYR A 14 -1.52 10.18 -3.31
C TYR A 14 -1.04 10.34 -4.74
N THR A 15 -0.69 9.24 -5.38
CA THR A 15 -0.20 9.21 -6.75
C THR A 15 -0.48 7.86 -7.41
N MET A 16 -0.53 7.85 -8.73
CA MET A 16 -0.57 6.61 -9.52
C MET A 16 0.83 6.16 -9.96
N LYS A 17 1.85 7.00 -9.75
CA LYS A 17 3.26 6.71 -10.11
C LYS A 17 3.83 5.65 -9.18
N SER A 18 4.80 4.86 -9.66
CA SER A 18 5.55 3.92 -8.82
C SER A 18 6.41 4.64 -7.78
N GLU A 19 6.92 5.82 -8.11
CA GLU A 19 7.92 6.53 -7.31
C GLU A 19 7.50 7.98 -7.03
N CYS A 20 7.85 8.45 -5.84
CA CYS A 20 7.66 9.83 -5.40
C CYS A 20 8.70 10.17 -4.33
N CYS A 21 9.32 11.36 -4.41
CA CYS A 21 10.35 11.82 -3.47
C CYS A 21 11.53 10.84 -3.31
N GLY A 22 11.96 10.19 -4.40
CA GLY A 22 13.05 9.20 -4.37
C GLY A 22 12.72 7.88 -3.68
N SER A 23 11.45 7.65 -3.33
CA SER A 23 10.97 6.44 -2.66
C SER A 23 9.86 5.75 -3.46
N VAL A 24 9.81 4.42 -3.38
CA VAL A 24 8.73 3.63 -3.96
C VAL A 24 7.45 3.89 -3.17
N THR A 25 6.42 4.34 -3.86
CA THR A 25 5.08 4.53 -3.29
C THR A 25 4.42 3.17 -3.07
N LYS A 26 3.72 3.00 -1.95
CA LYS A 26 3.01 1.73 -1.64
C LYS A 26 1.51 1.91 -1.80
N SER A 27 0.78 0.78 -1.86
CA SER A 27 -0.67 0.78 -1.94
C SER A 27 -1.28 1.67 -0.86
N ALA A 28 -2.20 2.55 -1.25
CA ALA A 28 -2.96 3.36 -0.31
C ALA A 28 -3.99 2.53 0.47
N HIS A 29 -4.45 1.42 -0.12
CA HIS A 29 -5.45 0.55 0.49
C HIS A 29 -4.81 -0.38 1.52
N PRO A 30 -5.49 -0.61 2.66
CA PRO A 30 -5.07 -1.62 3.62
C PRO A 30 -5.07 -3.01 2.96
N PRO A 31 -4.27 -3.96 3.50
CA PRO A 31 -4.33 -5.34 3.05
C PRO A 31 -5.74 -5.89 3.23
N LYS A 32 -6.14 -6.81 2.33
CA LYS A 32 -7.42 -7.50 2.48
C LYS A 32 -7.39 -8.33 3.75
N PHE A 33 -8.35 -8.08 4.64
CA PHE A 33 -8.52 -8.90 5.82
C PHE A 33 -9.03 -10.29 5.42
N THR A 34 -8.34 -11.34 5.87
CA THR A 34 -8.80 -12.72 5.71
C THR A 34 -8.68 -13.47 7.04
N LEU A 35 -9.59 -14.42 7.29
CA LEU A 35 -9.59 -15.23 8.51
C LEU A 35 -8.26 -15.96 8.73
N LEU A 36 -7.64 -16.41 7.64
CA LEU A 36 -6.33 -17.08 7.68
C LEU A 36 -5.22 -16.15 8.21
N GLU A 37 -5.21 -14.88 7.77
CA GLU A 37 -4.20 -13.90 8.23
C GLU A 37 -4.41 -13.54 9.72
N LYS A 38 -5.66 -13.52 10.20
CA LYS A 38 -5.94 -13.34 11.63
C LYS A 38 -5.37 -14.49 12.47
N LEU A 39 -5.51 -15.74 12.00
CA LEU A 39 -4.98 -16.91 12.70
C LEU A 39 -3.45 -16.95 12.70
N LYS A 40 -2.80 -16.51 11.61
CA LYS A 40 -1.33 -16.41 11.55
C LYS A 40 -0.77 -15.32 12.48
N GLN A 41 -1.46 -14.19 12.61
CA GLN A 41 -1.03 -13.09 13.49
C GLN A 41 -1.18 -13.42 14.99
N ALA A 42 -2.00 -14.41 15.34
CA ALA A 42 -2.28 -14.84 16.71
C ALA A 42 -1.32 -15.93 17.24
N ARG A 43 -0.30 -16.31 16.47
CA ARG A 43 0.75 -17.27 16.83
C ARG A 43 2.06 -16.56 17.10
#